data_AF-A0A7X7KG95-F1
#
_entry.id   AF-A0A7X7KG95-F1
#
_cell.length_a   1.000
_cell.length_b   1.000
_cell.length_c   1.000
_cell.angle_alpha   90.00
_cell.angle_beta   90.00
_cell.angle_gamma   90.00
#
_symmetry.space_group_name_H-M   'P 1'
#
loop_
_entity.id
_entity.type
_entity.pdbx_description
1 polymer ?
#
loop_
_entity_poly.entity_id
_entity_poly.type
_entity_poly.pdbx_seq_one_letter_code
_entity_poly.pdbx_strand_id
1 'polypeptide(L)' 'MKATAYEGVVENGCVRIMGDVLLPENTKVRIVLSGNHDLELPPIIRVRSPKLAHPEQAKEFFKLVVEEDTSE' A
#
# COMPACT_ATOMS: atom_id res chain seq x y z
N MET A 1 13.98 -12.45 -18.12
CA MET A 1 14.10 -11.82 -16.80
C MET A 1 14.87 -12.75 -15.89
N LYS A 2 15.97 -12.29 -15.27
CA LYS A 2 16.73 -13.08 -14.29
C LYS A 2 16.35 -12.53 -12.90
N ALA A 3 15.78 -13.37 -12.05
CA ALA A 3 15.41 -13.02 -10.69
C ALA A 3 16.17 -13.94 -9.73
N THR A 4 16.81 -13.34 -8.73
CA THR A 4 17.42 -14.07 -7.62
C THR A 4 16.44 -13.96 -6.44
N ALA A 5 16.01 -15.09 -5.90
CA ALA A 5 15.18 -15.15 -4.71
C ALA A 5 16.06 -15.42 -3.50
N TYR A 6 15.79 -14.72 -2.41
CA TYR A 6 16.42 -14.96 -1.11
C TYR A 6 15.34 -15.36 -0.12
N GLU A 7 15.62 -16.36 0.69
CA GLU A 7 14.75 -16.74 1.79
C GLU A 7 15.01 -15.84 3.00
N GLY A 8 13.93 -15.50 3.69
CA GLY A 8 13.97 -14.68 4.89
C GLY A 8 12.80 -15.01 5.78
N VAL A 9 12.96 -14.70 7.06
CA VAL A 9 11.93 -14.89 8.09
C VAL A 9 11.52 -13.53 8.63
N VAL A 10 10.26 -13.40 9.01
CA VAL A 10 9.78 -12.19 9.69
C VAL A 10 10.06 -12.34 11.17
N GLU A 11 10.88 -11.45 11.73
CA GLU A 11 11.17 -11.37 13.17
C GLU A 11 10.87 -9.96 13.65
N ASN A 12 10.03 -9.84 14.69
CA ASN A 12 9.58 -8.55 15.24
C ASN A 12 8.97 -7.61 14.17
N GLY A 13 8.26 -8.17 13.18
CA GLY A 13 7.67 -7.39 12.08
C GLY A 13 8.66 -6.96 10.99
N CYS A 14 9.94 -7.28 11.13
CA CYS A 14 10.98 -6.98 10.15
C CYS A 14 11.34 -8.23 9.35
N VAL A 15 11.46 -8.09 8.03
CA VAL A 15 12.00 -9.17 7.18
C VAL A 15 13.49 -9.27 7.42
N ARG A 16 13.94 -10.39 7.98
CA ARG A 16 15.34 -10.75 8.11
C ARG A 16 15.71 -11.75 7.02
N ILE A 17 16.52 -11.32 6.07
CA ILE A 17 17.09 -12.21 5.05
C ILE A 17 18.13 -13.11 5.72
N MET A 18 18.07 -14.42 5.48
CA MET A 18 19.05 -15.34 6.04
C MET A 18 20.36 -15.29 5.22
N GLY A 19 21.38 -14.65 5.78
CA GLY A 19 22.71 -14.50 5.19
C GLY A 19 23.07 -13.07 4.79
N ASP A 20 24.34 -12.85 4.42
CA ASP A 20 24.83 -11.55 3.98
C ASP A 20 24.50 -11.32 2.51
N VAL A 21 23.49 -10.48 2.25
CA VAL A 21 23.11 -10.06 0.89
C VAL A 21 23.46 -8.59 0.71
N LEU A 22 24.53 -8.33 -0.05
CA LEU A 22 24.90 -6.99 -0.47
C LEU A 22 24.21 -6.66 -1.80
N LEU A 23 23.30 -5.69 -1.77
CA LEU A 23 22.63 -5.17 -2.95
C LEU A 23 23.22 -3.81 -3.33
N PRO A 24 23.42 -3.52 -4.63
CA PRO A 24 23.81 -2.19 -5.08
C PRO A 24 22.80 -1.11 -4.68
N GLU A 25 23.26 0.13 -4.56
CA GLU A 25 22.38 1.27 -4.35
C GLU A 25 21.30 1.37 -5.44
N ASN A 26 20.10 1.83 -5.04
CA ASN A 26 18.92 1.95 -5.90
C ASN A 26 18.38 0.62 -6.47
N THR A 27 18.77 -0.53 -5.89
CA THR A 27 18.19 -1.82 -6.27
C THR A 27 16.73 -1.92 -5.82
N LYS A 28 15.81 -2.17 -6.76
CA LYS A 28 14.41 -2.41 -6.46
C LYS A 28 14.21 -3.83 -5.92
N VAL A 29 13.79 -3.92 -4.66
CA VAL A 29 13.48 -5.20 -3.98
C VAL A 29 11.98 -5.48 -4.04
N ARG A 30 11.60 -6.75 -4.18
CA ARG A 30 10.22 -7.24 -4.05
C ARG A 30 10.20 -8.35 -3.01
N ILE A 31 9.28 -8.26 -2.06
CA ILE A 31 9.05 -9.31 -1.05
C ILE A 31 7.87 -10.17 -1.54
N VAL A 32 8.08 -11.47 -1.61
CA VAL A 32 7.04 -12.45 -1.95
C VAL A 32 6.79 -13.29 -0.71
N LEU A 33 5.56 -13.23 -0.20
CA LEU A 33 5.14 -14.01 0.97
C LEU A 33 4.55 -15.32 0.49
N SER A 34 5.06 -16.44 1.00
CA SER A 34 4.59 -17.79 0.66
C SER A 34 3.65 -18.29 1.76
N GLY A 35 2.45 -18.72 1.39
CA GLY A 35 1.40 -19.19 2.32
C GLY A 35 0.15 -18.30 2.31
N ASN A 36 -0.91 -18.76 3.00
CA ASN A 36 -2.11 -17.95 3.24
C ASN A 36 -1.83 -17.01 4.42
N HIS A 37 -1.34 -15.82 4.11
CA HIS A 37 -1.20 -14.74 5.07
C HIS A 37 -2.37 -13.78 4.85
N ASP A 38 -3.28 -13.68 5.82
CA ASP A 38 -4.27 -12.61 5.87
C ASP A 38 -3.54 -11.32 6.26
N LEU A 39 -2.90 -10.71 5.27
CA LEU A 39 -2.36 -9.37 5.40
C LEU A 39 -3.55 -8.42 5.27
N GLU A 40 -3.96 -7.84 6.40
CA GLU A 40 -4.80 -6.65 6.39
C GLU A 40 -3.96 -5.48 5.86
N LEU A 41 -3.76 -5.46 4.54
CA LEU A 41 -3.27 -4.26 3.89
C LEU A 41 -4.41 -3.25 3.90
N PRO A 42 -4.18 -2.02 4.39
CA PRO A 42 -5.21 -0.99 4.31
C PRO A 42 -5.61 -0.84 2.83
N PRO A 43 -6.92 -0.82 2.53
CA PRO A 43 -7.37 -0.70 1.16
C PRO A 43 -6.79 0.59 0.57
N ILE A 44 -6.18 0.48 -0.61
CA ILE A 44 -5.76 1.67 -1.36
C ILE A 44 -7.03 2.34 -1.90
N ILE A 45 -7.63 3.21 -1.10
CA ILE A 45 -8.84 3.94 -1.47
C ILE A 45 -8.46 4.99 -2.51
N ARG A 46 -8.91 4.77 -3.75
CA ARG A 46 -8.79 5.76 -4.83
C ARG A 46 -10.06 6.60 -4.86
N VAL A 47 -10.05 7.73 -4.15
CA VAL A 47 -11.13 8.71 -4.25
C VAL A 47 -11.05 9.39 -5.62
N ARG A 48 -12.09 9.22 -6.44
CA ARG A 48 -12.27 9.97 -7.68
C ARG A 48 -13.19 11.15 -7.41
N SER A 49 -12.86 12.32 -7.94
CA SER A 49 -13.79 13.45 -7.94
C SER A 49 -15.05 13.05 -8.74
N PRO A 50 -16.25 13.21 -8.17
CA PRO A 50 -17.49 13.04 -8.91
C PRO A 50 -17.49 13.97 -10.14
N LYS A 51 -18.04 13.50 -11.25
CA LYS A 51 -18.28 14.35 -12.41
C LYS A 51 -19.60 15.08 -12.20
N LEU A 52 -19.60 16.39 -12.41
CA LEU A 52 -20.84 17.16 -12.48
C LEU A 52 -21.62 16.76 -13.73
N ALA A 53 -22.94 16.70 -13.63
CA ALA A 53 -23.81 16.50 -14.80
C ALA A 53 -23.75 17.74 -15.71
N HIS A 54 -23.64 18.93 -15.09
CA HIS A 54 -23.55 20.20 -15.79
C HIS A 54 -22.50 21.14 -15.16
N PRO A 55 -21.68 21.87 -15.95
CA PRO A 55 -20.60 22.73 -15.42
C PRO A 55 -21.04 23.82 -14.43
N GLU A 56 -22.26 24.36 -14.58
CA GLU A 56 -22.80 25.43 -13.75
C GLU A 56 -22.99 25.01 -12.28
N GLN A 57 -23.11 23.71 -12.00
CA GLN A 57 -23.27 23.14 -10.65
C GLN A 57 -22.01 23.28 -9.79
N ALA A 58 -20.87 23.66 -10.38
CA ALA A 58 -19.61 23.80 -9.66
C ALA A 58 -19.69 24.78 -8.48
N LYS A 59 -20.57 25.78 -8.55
CA LYS A 59 -20.77 26.77 -7.47
C LYS A 59 -21.51 26.19 -6.25
N GLU A 60 -22.27 25.12 -6.45
CA GLU A 60 -23.08 24.46 -5.41
C GLU A 60 -22.38 23.21 -4.86
N PHE A 61 -21.30 22.75 -5.49
CA PHE A 61 -20.56 21.55 -5.08
C PHE A 61 -19.42 21.90 -4.11
N PHE A 62 -19.64 21.72 -2.81
CA PHE A 62 -18.62 21.87 -1.78
C PHE A 62 -18.25 20.53 -1.14
N LYS A 63 -16.96 20.30 -0.94
CA LYS A 63 -16.46 19.09 -0.28
C LYS A 63 -16.64 19.24 1.23
N LEU A 64 -17.48 18.39 1.82
CA LEU A 64 -17.54 18.21 3.27
C LEU A 64 -16.52 17.13 3.67
N VAL A 65 -15.63 17.44 4.61
CA VAL A 65 -14.75 16.48 5.26
C VAL A 65 -15.28 16.30 6.68
N VAL A 66 -15.68 15.08 7.02
CA VAL A 66 -16.05 14.69 8.39
C VAL A 66 -14.97 13.74 8.91
N GLU A 67 -14.52 13.98 10.14
CA GLU A 67 -13.69 13.01 10.86
C GLU A 67 -14.62 11.89 11.34
N GLU A 68 -14.29 10.66 10.98
CA GLU A 68 -14.99 9.49 11.49
C GLU A 68 -14.35 9.13 12.83
N ASP A 69 -15.05 9.39 13.93
CA ASP A 69 -14.62 8.96 15.26
C ASP A 69 -14.57 7.42 15.29
N THR A 70 -13.36 6.89 15.18
CA THR A 70 -13.09 5.47 15.37
C THR A 70 -13.00 5.17 16.87
N SER A 71 -14.10 5.41 17.60
CA SER A 71 -14.24 4.99 18.99
C SER A 71 -15.27 3.86 19.05
N GLU A 72 -14.76 2.64 19.17
CA GLU A 72 -15.51 1.40 19.42
C GLU A 72 -15.84 1.25 20.91
#